data_AF-A0A8T6TD39-F1
#
_entry.id   AF-A0A8T6TD39-F1
#
_cell.length_a   1.000
_cell.length_b   1.000
_cell.length_c   1.000
_cell.angle_alpha   90.00
_cell.angle_beta   90.00
_cell.angle_gamma   90.00
#
_symmetry.space_group_name_H-M   'P 1'
#
loop_
_entity.id
_entity.type
_entity.pdbx_description
1 polymer ?
#
loop_
_entity_poly.entity_id
_entity_poly.type
_entity_poly.pdbx_seq_one_letter_code
_entity_poly.pdbx_strand_id
1 'polypeptide(L)'
;GGYIFRESLQEEANKRGQYINIINLKSKQTHKASRITAFLNTVQAGNFHIVKDCPGYFDFMEQYTDYPGLDHEDALDAVAYSCDPTIMENVVPVVAAMDDYEYFDPQQ
;
A
#
# COMPACT_ATOMS: atom_id res chain seq x y z
N GLY A 1 17.95 -12.29 -8.29
CA GLY A 1 17.30 -12.07 -6.98
C GLY A 1 15.82 -11.78 -7.13
N GLY A 2 15.43 -10.61 -7.63
CA GLY A 2 14.03 -10.15 -7.59
C GLY A 2 13.04 -10.88 -8.50
N TYR A 3 13.47 -11.53 -9.58
CA TYR A 3 12.57 -12.25 -10.50
C TYR A 3 11.95 -13.50 -9.85
N ILE A 4 12.79 -14.35 -9.25
CA ILE A 4 12.37 -15.57 -8.54
C ILE A 4 11.45 -15.23 -7.36
N PHE A 5 11.78 -14.16 -6.60
CA PHE A 5 10.92 -13.70 -5.51
C PHE A 5 9.52 -13.32 -5.99
N ARG A 6 9.40 -12.61 -7.12
CA ARG A 6 8.11 -12.19 -7.68
C ARG A 6 7.26 -13.38 -8.12
N GLU A 7 7.87 -14.35 -8.81
CA GLU A 7 7.17 -15.56 -9.25
C GLU A 7 6.66 -16.37 -8.05
N SER A 8 7.52 -16.65 -7.07
CA SER A 8 7.13 -17.40 -5.87
C SER A 8 6.06 -16.68 -5.05
N LEU A 9 6.14 -15.36 -4.94
CA LEU A 9 5.14 -14.55 -4.23
C LEU A 9 3.78 -14.59 -4.95
N GLN A 10 3.78 -14.49 -6.27
CA GLN A 10 2.56 -14.53 -7.08
C GLN A 10 1.92 -15.92 -7.08
N GLU A 11 2.71 -16.99 -7.16
CA GLU A 11 2.23 -18.36 -6.99
C GLU A 11 1.58 -18.58 -5.63
N GLU A 12 2.21 -18.10 -4.55
CA GLU A 12 1.70 -18.28 -3.19
C GLU A 12 0.43 -17.47 -2.93
N ALA A 13 0.32 -16.27 -3.50
CA ALA A 13 -0.91 -15.48 -3.46
C ALA A 13 -2.04 -16.15 -4.24
N ASN A 14 -1.75 -16.67 -5.44
CA ASN A 14 -2.74 -17.38 -6.25
C ASN A 14 -3.31 -18.60 -5.50
N LYS A 15 -2.47 -19.36 -4.78
CA LYS A 15 -2.94 -20.48 -3.94
C LYS A 15 -3.92 -20.05 -2.84
N ARG A 16 -3.84 -18.79 -2.40
CA ARG A 16 -4.71 -18.21 -1.36
C ARG A 16 -5.90 -17.45 -1.95
N GLY A 17 -6.12 -17.52 -3.26
CA GLY A 17 -7.15 -16.72 -3.95
C GLY A 17 -6.87 -15.22 -3.94
N GLN A 18 -5.62 -14.82 -3.72
CA GLN A 18 -5.18 -13.44 -3.67
C GLN A 18 -4.50 -13.04 -4.97
N TYR A 19 -4.76 -11.82 -5.44
CA TYR A 19 -4.07 -11.24 -6.59
C TYR A 19 -3.03 -10.23 -6.11
N ILE A 20 -1.79 -10.41 -6.54
CA ILE A 20 -0.72 -9.43 -6.30
C ILE A 20 -0.60 -8.52 -7.51
N ASN A 21 -0.75 -7.23 -7.25
CA ASN A 21 -0.43 -6.20 -8.22
C ASN A 21 0.99 -5.68 -7.98
N ILE A 22 1.90 -5.98 -8.91
CA ILE A 22 3.29 -5.51 -8.84
C ILE A 22 3.39 -4.16 -9.54
N ILE A 23 3.64 -3.10 -8.76
CA ILE A 23 3.72 -1.74 -9.29
C ILE A 23 5.17 -1.38 -9.60
N ASN A 24 5.43 -0.94 -10.83
CA ASN A 24 6.72 -0.37 -11.19
C ASN A 24 6.81 1.08 -10.72
N LEU A 25 7.51 1.29 -9.61
CA LEU A 25 7.70 2.61 -9.02
C LEU A 25 8.44 3.57 -9.96
N LYS A 26 9.34 3.10 -10.85
CA LYS A 26 10.11 3.98 -11.75
C LYS A 26 9.24 4.67 -12.81
N SER A 27 8.16 4.02 -13.24
CA SER A 27 7.24 4.57 -14.26
C SER A 27 6.10 5.39 -13.67
N LYS A 28 5.94 5.39 -12.34
CA LYS A 28 4.87 6.09 -11.61
C LYS A 28 5.43 7.04 -10.55
N GLN A 29 6.62 7.61 -10.78
CA GLN A 29 7.21 8.53 -9.80
C GLN A 29 6.51 9.88 -9.82
N THR A 30 5.82 10.20 -8.74
CA THR A 30 5.52 11.57 -8.34
C THR A 30 6.77 12.20 -7.69
N HIS A 31 6.90 13.52 -7.71
CA HIS A 31 7.98 14.20 -7.00
C HIS A 31 7.92 13.85 -5.51
N LYS A 32 9.04 13.36 -4.93
CA LYS A 32 9.14 12.86 -3.55
C LYS A 32 8.51 13.82 -2.54
N ALA A 33 8.92 15.09 -2.57
CA ALA A 33 8.40 16.12 -1.67
C ALA A 33 6.87 16.29 -1.79
N SER A 34 6.32 16.26 -3.00
CA SER A 34 4.88 16.35 -3.23
C SER A 34 4.13 15.15 -2.67
N ARG A 35 4.67 13.94 -2.86
CA ARG A 35 4.10 12.69 -2.34
C ARG A 35 4.08 12.68 -0.81
N ILE A 36 5.20 13.02 -0.18
CA ILE A 36 5.29 13.09 1.28
C ILE A 36 4.32 14.16 1.81
N THR A 37 4.25 15.33 1.18
CA THR A 37 3.32 16.40 1.59
C THR A 37 1.85 15.94 1.50
N ALA A 38 1.47 15.25 0.43
CA ALA A 38 0.12 14.70 0.29
C ALA A 38 -0.20 13.68 1.40
N PHE A 39 0.75 12.80 1.71
CA PHE A 39 0.65 11.85 2.81
C PHE A 39 0.46 12.54 4.16
N LEU A 40 1.25 13.57 4.48
CA LEU A 40 1.13 14.31 5.74
C LEU A 40 -0.26 14.94 5.91
N ASN A 41 -0.87 15.43 4.82
CA ASN A 41 -2.24 15.94 4.85
C ASN A 41 -3.25 14.83 5.21
N THR A 42 -3.06 13.61 4.72
CA THR A 42 -3.87 12.43 5.09
C THR A 42 -3.73 12.09 6.57
N VAL A 43 -2.51 12.17 7.11
CA VAL A 43 -2.25 11.95 8.54
C VAL A 43 -2.96 13.02 9.39
N GLN A 44 -2.86 14.29 9.02
CA GLN A 44 -3.54 15.40 9.71
C GLN A 44 -5.07 15.28 9.66
N ALA A 45 -5.61 14.72 8.59
CA ALA A 45 -7.04 14.44 8.46
C ALA A 45 -7.52 13.24 9.31
N GLY A 46 -6.61 12.55 10.02
CA GLY A 46 -6.92 11.39 10.86
C GLY A 46 -7.16 10.09 10.06
N ASN A 47 -6.83 10.08 8.76
CA ASN A 47 -7.08 8.96 7.85
C ASN A 47 -5.87 8.02 7.75
N PHE A 48 -5.16 7.83 8.86
CA PHE A 48 -3.93 7.05 8.88
C PHE A 48 -3.73 6.36 10.25
N HIS A 49 -3.36 5.09 10.20
CA HIS A 49 -3.11 4.28 11.39
C HIS A 49 -1.80 3.51 11.23
N ILE A 50 -0.97 3.51 12.27
CA ILE A 50 0.24 2.70 12.32
C ILE A 50 0.14 1.68 13.43
N VAL A 51 0.49 0.44 13.09
CA VAL A 51 0.65 -0.64 14.05
C VAL A 51 2.02 -0.52 14.71
N LYS A 52 2.04 -0.33 16.05
CA LYS A 52 3.28 -0.13 16.82
C LYS A 52 4.25 -1.32 16.73
N ASP A 53 3.73 -2.52 16.49
CA ASP A 53 4.52 -3.75 16.37
C ASP A 53 5.16 -3.93 14.98
N CYS A 54 5.03 -2.95 14.08
CA CYS A 54 5.69 -2.96 12.78
C CYS A 54 7.21 -2.77 12.95
N PRO A 55 8.07 -3.65 12.38
CA PRO A 55 9.53 -3.54 12.49
C PRO A 55 10.16 -2.22 12.02
N GLY A 56 9.42 -1.37 11.29
CA GLY A 56 9.87 -0.03 10.86
C GLY A 56 9.19 1.14 11.60
N TYR A 57 8.48 0.87 12.70
CA TYR A 57 7.72 1.90 13.41
C TYR A 57 8.60 3.06 13.90
N PHE A 58 9.71 2.76 14.56
CA PHE A 58 10.59 3.78 15.14
C PHE A 58 11.25 4.64 14.06
N ASP A 59 11.81 4.01 13.03
CA ASP A 59 12.40 4.69 11.88
C ASP A 59 11.38 5.62 11.19
N PHE A 60 10.15 5.15 11.02
CA PHE A 60 9.08 6.00 10.48
C PHE A 60 8.77 7.17 11.40
N MET A 61 8.64 6.96 12.71
CA MET A 61 8.25 8.01 13.65
C MET A 61 9.32 9.09 13.79
N GLU A 62 10.60 8.71 13.78
CA GLU A 62 11.72 9.65 13.72
C GLU A 62 11.63 10.49 12.46
N GLN A 63 11.52 9.84 11.29
CA GLN A 63 11.45 10.52 10.00
C GLN A 63 10.21 11.41 9.86
N TYR A 64 9.07 10.99 10.39
CA TYR A 64 7.83 11.77 10.40
C TYR A 64 7.93 13.02 11.28
N THR A 65 8.60 12.92 12.43
CA THR A 65 8.70 14.02 13.40
C THR A 65 9.65 15.11 12.93
N ASP A 66 10.77 14.71 12.31
CA ASP A 66 11.85 15.62 11.94
C ASP A 66 11.79 16.06 10.47
N TYR A 67 10.72 15.73 9.74
CA TYR A 67 10.50 16.19 8.38
C TYR A 67 9.88 17.60 8.31
N PRO A 68 10.34 18.49 7.42
CA PRO A 68 11.53 18.36 6.57
C PRO A 68 12.82 18.69 7.35
N GLY A 69 13.92 17.97 7.09
CA GLY A 69 15.19 18.26 7.76
C GLY A 69 16.20 17.12 7.88
N LEU A 70 15.86 15.93 7.39
CA LEU A 70 16.71 14.74 7.45
C LEU A 70 17.40 14.44 6.11
N ASP A 71 18.56 13.81 6.19
CA ASP A 71 19.27 13.28 5.01
C ASP A 71 18.60 11.99 4.47
N HIS A 72 17.86 11.27 5.33
CA HIS A 72 17.22 10.01 5.02
C HIS A 72 15.74 10.02 5.42
N GLU A 73 14.87 9.75 4.45
CA GLU A 73 13.41 9.77 4.62
C GLU A 73 12.80 8.54 3.94
N ASP A 74 13.56 7.45 3.82
CA ASP A 74 13.19 6.28 3.01
C ASP A 74 11.95 5.55 3.57
N ALA A 75 11.80 5.49 4.90
CA ALA A 75 10.65 4.88 5.53
C ALA A 75 9.41 5.77 5.37
N LEU A 76 9.56 7.09 5.56
CA LEU A 76 8.49 8.05 5.32
C LEU A 76 8.05 8.05 3.85
N ASP A 77 9.00 8.02 2.91
CA ASP A 77 8.71 7.98 1.48
C ASP A 77 8.06 6.67 1.04
N ALA A 78 8.52 5.54 1.58
CA ALA A 78 7.92 4.23 1.33
C ALA A 78 6.45 4.19 1.77
N VAL A 79 6.14 4.74 2.94
CA VAL A 79 4.76 4.84 3.44
C VAL A 79 3.95 5.84 2.62
N ALA A 80 4.53 6.96 2.17
CA ALA A 80 3.81 7.96 1.40
C ALA A 80 3.23 7.42 0.07
N TYR A 81 3.80 6.33 -0.47
CA TYR A 81 3.20 5.62 -1.61
C TYR A 81 1.84 4.96 -1.32
N SER A 82 1.49 4.68 -0.05
CA SER A 82 0.18 4.13 0.31
C SER A 82 -0.97 5.11 0.10
N CYS A 83 -0.66 6.40 -0.03
CA CYS A 83 -1.64 7.46 -0.28
C CYS A 83 -1.50 8.08 -1.67
N ASP A 84 -0.57 7.58 -2.50
CA ASP A 84 -0.40 8.08 -3.86
C ASP A 84 -1.48 7.47 -4.77
N PRO A 85 -2.39 8.29 -5.35
CA PRO A 85 -3.46 7.81 -6.21
C PRO A 85 -2.95 6.99 -7.39
N THR A 86 -1.77 7.34 -7.94
CA THR A 86 -1.19 6.63 -9.08
C THR A 86 -0.77 5.20 -8.73
N ILE A 87 -0.50 4.93 -7.45
CA ILE A 87 -0.20 3.61 -6.91
C ILE A 87 -1.50 2.89 -6.54
N MET A 88 -2.43 3.60 -5.89
CA MET A 88 -3.68 3.06 -5.37
C MET A 88 -4.73 2.75 -6.44
N GLU A 89 -4.69 3.38 -7.61
CA GLU A 89 -5.61 3.14 -8.76
C GLU A 89 -5.67 1.67 -9.21
N ASN A 90 -4.70 0.84 -8.83
CA ASN A 90 -4.64 -0.57 -9.17
C ASN A 90 -5.03 -1.52 -8.01
N VAL A 91 -5.52 -1.01 -6.88
CA VAL A 91 -6.11 -1.83 -5.82
C VAL A 91 -7.54 -2.14 -6.22
N VAL A 92 -7.70 -3.15 -7.08
CA VAL A 92 -9.02 -3.72 -7.36
C VAL A 92 -9.42 -4.52 -6.11
N PRO A 93 -10.53 -4.20 -5.44
CA PRO A 93 -11.04 -5.10 -4.41
C PRO A 93 -11.30 -6.45 -5.09
N VAL A 94 -10.70 -7.50 -4.54
CA VAL A 94 -11.04 -8.87 -4.92
C VAL A 94 -12.47 -9.08 -4.43
N VAL A 95 -13.44 -8.79 -5.29
CA VAL A 95 -14.71 -9.50 -5.24
C VAL A 95 -14.29 -10.91 -5.63
N ALA A 96 -14.07 -11.76 -4.63
CA ALA A 96 -14.06 -13.19 -4.89
C ALA A 96 -15.37 -13.43 -5.62
N ALA A 97 -15.30 -13.84 -6.89
CA ALA A 97 -16.41 -14.50 -7.52
C ALA A 97 -16.67 -15.74 -6.66
N MET A 98 -17.49 -15.58 -5.62
CA MET A 98 -18.11 -16.68 -4.94
C MET A 98 -19.14 -17.18 -5.93
N ASP A 99 -18.71 -18.08 -6.81
CA ASP A 99 -19.52 -18.73 -7.83
C ASP A 99 -20.63 -19.63 -7.24
N ASP A 100 -20.91 -19.58 -5.92
CA ASP A 100 -21.87 -20.46 -5.26
C ASP A 100 -22.79 -19.73 -4.25
N TYR A 101 -23.27 -18.52 -4.54
CA TYR A 101 -24.49 -18.06 -3.86
C TYR A 101 -25.70 -18.30 -4.75
N GLU A 102 -26.41 -19.41 -4.47
CA GLU A 102 -27.81 -19.53 -4.81
C GLU A 102 -28.53 -18.27 -4.30
N TYR A 103 -29.10 -17.51 -5.23
CA TYR A 103 -29.92 -16.37 -4.92
C TYR A 103 -31.19 -16.87 -4.23
N PHE A 104 -31.24 -16.77 -2.90
CA PHE A 104 -32.48 -16.95 -2.17
C PHE A 104 -33.32 -15.70 -2.38
N ASP A 105 -34.33 -15.80 -3.25
CA ASP A 105 -35.35 -14.77 -3.41
C ASP A 105 -36.33 -14.86 -2.22
N PRO A 106 -36.38 -13.87 -1.31
CA PRO A 106 -37.31 -13.90 -0.19
C PRO A 106 -38.75 -13.56 -0.58
N GLN A 107 -39.10 -13.52 -1.88
CA GLN A 107 -40.45 -13.28 -2.38
C GLN A 107 -41.08 -14.45 -3.16
N GLN A 108 -40.62 -15.69 -2.98
CA GLN A 108 -41.35 -16.89 -3.43
C GLN A 108 -41.90 -17.73 -2.28
#